data_AF-A0AAD2JM39-F1
#
_entry.id   AF-A0AAD2JM39-F1
#
_cell.length_a   1.000
_cell.length_b   1.000
_cell.length_c   1.000
_cell.angle_alpha   90.00
_cell.angle_beta   90.00
_cell.angle_gamma   90.00
#
_symmetry.space_group_name_H-M   'P 1'
#
loop_
_entity.id
_entity.type
_entity.pdbx_description
1 polymer ?
#
loop_
_entity_poly.entity_id
_entity_poly.type
_entity_poly.pdbx_seq_one_letter_code
_entity_poly.pdbx_strand_id
1 'polypeptide(L)'
;MDPEIQQASDALRASDPDLQEEDTIRSTNVGGCPFAHHHHHGNSSSSSSSSKEEPSPYQFIPLHSGSHKSTESTKRLMQEEISFDDLKKMTNNFYQLAFKDHTLDKFIRSRDDPHADRFAKWIHQKMAGSDLWDQDRETRDLTPVTIANDRVAIVRDRTSAHIAAWFSPKRSPDQVGRRFQLDECRVWMRLHFWAMRQAGLVEKSPTFADYYVRFIGHFVAVYEKTARKFARESFRWSADPKNTEAYILNGRIMKDVLGVKHTEAKATLPEEEVDYQWPHHQ
;
A
#
# COMPACT_ATOMS: atom_id res chain seq x y z
N MET A 1 -9.30 12.49 -22.32
CA MET A 1 -9.11 12.64 -20.86
C MET A 1 -9.03 14.13 -20.58
N ASP A 2 -9.65 14.60 -19.51
CA ASP A 2 -9.58 16.02 -19.13
C ASP A 2 -8.11 16.46 -18.94
N PRO A 3 -7.69 17.66 -19.41
CA PRO A 3 -6.30 18.09 -19.38
C PRO A 3 -5.65 18.09 -17.99
N GLU A 4 -6.36 18.49 -16.94
CA GLU A 4 -5.78 18.56 -15.59
C GLU A 4 -5.62 17.15 -15.00
N ILE A 5 -6.54 16.22 -15.28
CA ILE A 5 -6.41 14.81 -14.88
C ILE A 5 -5.23 14.15 -15.63
N GLN A 6 -5.07 14.46 -16.92
CA GLN A 6 -3.93 13.96 -17.69
C GLN A 6 -2.61 14.50 -17.12
N GLN A 7 -2.52 15.82 -16.87
CA GLN A 7 -1.34 16.44 -16.28
C GLN A 7 -1.00 15.83 -14.90
N ALA A 8 -1.99 15.60 -14.05
CA ALA A 8 -1.79 14.98 -12.74
C ALA A 8 -1.29 13.53 -12.86
N SER A 9 -1.83 12.76 -13.82
CA SER A 9 -1.37 11.41 -14.13
C SER A 9 0.09 11.39 -14.60
N ASP A 10 0.44 12.27 -15.54
CA ASP A 10 1.79 12.36 -16.08
C ASP A 10 2.81 12.79 -15.02
N ALA A 11 2.44 13.77 -14.18
CA ALA A 11 3.26 14.21 -13.06
C ALA A 11 3.51 13.09 -12.03
N LEU A 12 2.49 12.28 -11.72
CA LEU A 12 2.64 11.14 -10.80
C LEU A 12 3.59 10.09 -11.38
N ARG A 13 3.41 9.70 -12.65
CA ARG A 13 4.32 8.77 -13.34
C ARG A 13 5.75 9.28 -13.40
N ALA A 14 5.93 10.57 -13.69
CA ALA A 14 7.25 11.19 -13.72
C ALA A 14 7.94 11.22 -12.33
N SER A 15 7.18 11.18 -11.24
CA SER A 15 7.73 11.23 -9.87
C SER A 15 8.00 9.86 -9.24
N ASP A 16 7.63 8.77 -9.91
CA ASP A 16 7.56 7.43 -9.36
C ASP A 16 8.43 6.45 -10.17
N PRO A 17 9.65 6.12 -9.69
CA PRO A 17 10.58 5.25 -10.41
C PRO A 17 10.00 3.88 -10.76
N ASP A 18 9.14 3.33 -9.92
CA ASP A 18 8.47 2.06 -10.18
C ASP A 18 7.52 2.15 -11.39
N LEU A 19 6.77 3.26 -11.52
CA LEU A 19 5.89 3.45 -12.67
C LEU A 19 6.68 3.65 -13.97
N GLN A 20 7.82 4.34 -13.91
CA GLN A 20 8.70 4.54 -15.07
C GLN A 20 9.26 3.22 -15.59
N GLU A 21 9.67 2.33 -14.67
CA GLU A 21 10.16 0.99 -15.03
C GLU A 21 9.03 0.11 -15.58
N GLU A 22 7.85 0.12 -14.96
CA GLU A 22 6.66 -0.62 -15.43
C GLU A 22 6.26 -0.19 -16.86
N ASP A 23 6.29 1.11 -17.16
CA ASP A 23 5.99 1.64 -18.50
C ASP A 23 7.06 1.22 -19.53
N THR A 24 8.34 1.17 -19.14
CA THR A 24 9.45 0.72 -20.00
C THR A 24 9.30 -0.76 -20.38
N ILE A 25 9.04 -1.63 -19.41
CA ILE A 25 8.86 -3.08 -19.63
C ILE A 25 7.68 -3.36 -20.58
N ARG A 26 6.59 -2.59 -20.43
CA ARG A 26 5.43 -2.69 -21.33
C ARG A 26 5.77 -2.27 -22.75
N SER A 27 6.52 -1.19 -22.93
CA SER A 27 6.97 -0.75 -24.27
C SER A 27 7.88 -1.76 -24.95
N THR A 28 8.71 -2.50 -24.21
CA THR A 28 9.58 -3.55 -24.77
C THR A 28 8.83 -4.84 -25.14
N ASN A 29 7.73 -5.16 -24.46
CA ASN A 29 6.92 -6.35 -24.73
C ASN A 29 5.90 -6.19 -25.88
N VAL A 30 5.88 -5.04 -26.58
CA VAL A 30 5.07 -4.86 -27.81
C VAL A 30 5.66 -5.62 -29.01
N GLY A 31 6.86 -6.20 -28.89
CA GLY A 31 7.50 -6.99 -29.93
C GLY A 31 7.90 -8.40 -29.46
N GLY A 32 6.96 -9.33 -29.51
CA GLY A 32 7.26 -10.78 -29.43
C GLY A 32 6.71 -11.46 -28.18
N CYS A 33 5.78 -12.37 -28.40
CA CYS A 33 5.33 -13.34 -27.42
C CYS A 33 6.18 -14.61 -27.60
N PRO A 34 7.01 -15.01 -26.62
CA PRO A 34 7.40 -16.40 -26.49
C PRO A 34 6.85 -16.98 -25.18
N PHE A 35 6.44 -18.26 -25.24
CA PHE A 35 5.98 -19.11 -24.14
C PHE A 35 4.47 -19.20 -23.91
N ALA A 36 3.84 -19.85 -24.90
CA ALA A 36 2.68 -20.70 -24.69
C ALA A 36 3.08 -22.03 -23.99
N HIS A 37 2.19 -22.49 -23.13
CA HIS A 37 1.99 -23.87 -22.62
C HIS A 37 3.12 -24.58 -21.85
N HIS A 38 2.90 -24.72 -20.54
CA HIS A 38 3.04 -26.03 -19.89
C HIS A 38 1.84 -26.31 -18.98
N HIS A 39 0.98 -27.22 -19.45
CA HIS A 39 0.08 -27.99 -18.60
C HIS A 39 0.90 -29.03 -17.84
N HIS A 40 0.70 -29.13 -16.52
CA HIS A 40 1.00 -30.35 -15.78
C HIS A 40 -0.19 -30.71 -14.87
N HIS A 41 -0.75 -31.89 -15.13
CA HIS A 41 -1.60 -32.65 -14.23
C HIS A 41 -0.79 -33.17 -13.02
N GLY A 42 -1.42 -33.27 -11.85
CA GLY A 42 -0.83 -33.95 -10.69
C GLY A 42 -1.63 -33.86 -9.40
N ASN A 43 -2.57 -34.79 -9.28
CA ASN A 43 -3.42 -35.24 -8.17
C ASN A 43 -2.97 -35.09 -6.69
N SER A 44 -3.99 -35.10 -5.82
CA SER A 44 -4.07 -35.75 -4.49
C SER A 44 -3.63 -35.01 -3.21
N SER A 45 -4.66 -34.49 -2.53
CA SER A 45 -4.96 -34.63 -1.09
C SER A 45 -3.89 -35.17 -0.13
N SER A 46 -3.56 -34.37 0.90
CA SER A 46 -3.47 -34.88 2.26
C SER A 46 -3.71 -33.75 3.26
N SER A 47 -4.61 -34.03 4.21
CA SER A 47 -4.85 -33.28 5.42
C SER A 47 -3.63 -33.36 6.33
N SER A 48 -3.05 -32.22 6.70
CA SER A 48 -2.03 -32.15 7.75
C SER A 48 -2.52 -31.32 8.94
N SER A 49 -2.27 -31.92 10.09
CA SER A 49 -2.51 -31.48 11.45
C SER A 49 -2.04 -30.05 11.74
N SER A 50 -2.84 -29.31 12.52
CA SER A 50 -2.49 -28.03 13.12
C SER A 50 -1.35 -28.18 14.14
N SER A 51 -0.10 -28.23 13.68
CA SER A 51 1.04 -27.86 14.50
C SER A 51 0.94 -26.37 14.78
N LYS A 52 1.02 -25.98 16.05
CA LYS A 52 1.26 -24.57 16.41
C LYS A 52 2.62 -24.21 15.80
N GLU A 53 2.62 -23.52 14.66
CA GLU A 53 3.84 -23.02 14.02
C GLU A 53 4.52 -22.09 15.03
N GLU A 54 5.72 -22.47 15.48
CA GLU A 54 6.55 -21.53 16.23
C GLU A 54 6.94 -20.37 15.30
N PRO A 55 6.96 -19.13 15.80
CA PRO A 55 7.30 -17.97 14.99
C PRO A 55 8.71 -18.11 14.40
N SER A 56 8.84 -17.78 13.10
CA SER A 56 10.13 -17.79 12.41
C SER A 56 11.14 -16.87 13.13
N PRO A 57 12.40 -17.30 13.32
CA PRO A 57 13.42 -16.43 13.90
C PRO A 57 13.61 -15.17 13.02
N TYR A 58 13.80 -14.03 13.66
CA TYR A 58 13.99 -12.77 12.96
C TYR A 58 15.22 -12.79 12.04
N GLN A 59 15.02 -12.32 10.80
CA GLN A 59 16.07 -12.08 9.82
C GLN A 59 15.92 -10.66 9.25
N PHE A 60 17.02 -9.90 9.20
CA PHE A 60 16.99 -8.62 8.51
C PHE A 60 17.10 -8.80 6.98
N ILE A 61 16.17 -8.21 6.23
CA ILE A 61 16.19 -8.21 4.75
C ILE A 61 16.45 -6.78 4.25
N PRO A 62 17.51 -6.50 3.47
CA PRO A 62 17.82 -5.15 3.02
C PRO A 62 16.76 -4.63 2.03
N LEU A 63 16.51 -3.32 2.09
CA LEU A 63 15.65 -2.59 1.15
C LEU A 63 16.52 -1.55 0.44
N HIS A 64 16.56 -1.60 -0.90
CA HIS A 64 17.38 -0.70 -1.69
C HIS A 64 16.60 0.56 -2.11
N SER A 65 17.32 1.64 -2.38
CA SER A 65 16.76 2.86 -2.98
C SER A 65 16.49 2.70 -4.47
N GLY A 66 15.62 3.54 -5.04
CA GLY A 66 15.24 3.50 -6.46
C GLY A 66 13.95 2.72 -6.68
N SER A 67 13.78 2.16 -7.88
CA SER A 67 12.62 1.30 -8.19
C SER A 67 12.68 0.01 -7.38
N HIS A 68 11.56 -0.40 -6.77
CA HIS A 68 11.50 -1.61 -5.99
C HIS A 68 11.54 -2.87 -6.87
N LYS A 69 12.40 -3.82 -6.50
CA LYS A 69 12.48 -5.14 -7.12
C LYS A 69 12.41 -6.22 -6.05
N SER A 70 11.65 -7.28 -6.31
CA SER A 70 11.72 -8.49 -5.50
C SER A 70 13.14 -9.06 -5.51
N THR A 71 13.60 -9.52 -4.35
CA THR A 71 14.87 -10.23 -4.19
C THR A 71 14.60 -11.67 -3.79
N GLU A 72 15.59 -12.54 -3.88
CA GLU A 72 15.44 -13.93 -3.42
C GLU A 72 15.03 -14.00 -1.93
N SER A 73 15.49 -13.06 -1.11
CA SER A 73 15.08 -12.97 0.30
C SER A 73 13.61 -12.58 0.46
N THR A 74 13.10 -11.62 -0.31
CA THR A 74 11.67 -11.23 -0.20
C THR A 74 10.76 -12.28 -0.80
N LYS A 75 11.20 -12.99 -1.84
CA LYS A 75 10.48 -14.15 -2.38
C LYS A 75 10.37 -15.26 -1.36
N ARG A 76 11.48 -15.60 -0.69
CA ARG A 76 11.50 -16.58 0.39
C ARG A 76 10.58 -16.20 1.53
N LEU A 77 10.61 -14.94 1.95
CA LEU A 77 9.71 -14.41 2.97
C LEU A 77 8.22 -14.65 2.63
N MET A 78 7.85 -14.46 1.36
CA MET A 78 6.49 -14.69 0.84
C MET A 78 6.15 -16.17 0.57
N GLN A 79 7.13 -17.08 0.61
CA GLN A 79 6.93 -18.52 0.40
C GLN A 79 6.91 -19.27 1.73
N GLU A 80 7.73 -18.85 2.68
CA GLU A 80 8.02 -19.60 3.90
C GLU A 80 7.35 -19.01 5.15
N GLU A 81 7.14 -17.68 5.22
CA GLU A 81 6.64 -17.05 6.44
C GLU A 81 5.25 -16.42 6.30
N ILE A 82 4.96 -15.78 5.16
CA ILE A 82 3.69 -15.09 4.92
C ILE A 82 3.08 -15.56 3.61
N SER A 83 1.77 -15.85 3.61
CA SER A 83 1.03 -16.29 2.41
C SER A 83 0.31 -15.14 1.70
N PHE A 84 -0.17 -15.39 0.49
CA PHE A 84 -1.05 -14.44 -0.20
C PHE A 84 -2.38 -14.22 0.55
N ASP A 85 -2.91 -15.24 1.23
CA ASP A 85 -4.13 -15.11 2.04
C ASP A 85 -3.91 -14.24 3.29
N ASP A 86 -2.71 -14.27 3.87
CA ASP A 86 -2.31 -13.35 4.94
C ASP A 86 -2.35 -11.89 4.47
N LEU A 87 -1.83 -11.62 3.26
CA LEU A 87 -1.90 -10.29 2.64
C LEU A 87 -3.35 -9.86 2.40
N LYS A 88 -4.20 -10.75 1.87
CA LYS A 88 -5.63 -10.48 1.67
C LYS A 88 -6.33 -10.16 2.99
N LYS A 89 -6.04 -10.91 4.05
CA LYS A 89 -6.60 -10.66 5.39
C LYS A 89 -6.19 -9.28 5.90
N MET A 90 -4.90 -8.95 5.82
CA MET A 90 -4.37 -7.64 6.20
C MET A 90 -5.03 -6.50 5.40
N THR A 91 -5.05 -6.58 4.07
CA THR A 91 -5.61 -5.50 3.23
C THR A 91 -7.11 -5.38 3.39
N ASN A 92 -7.83 -6.49 3.61
CA ASN A 92 -9.25 -6.47 3.94
C ASN A 92 -9.51 -5.75 5.27
N ASN A 93 -8.74 -6.08 6.32
CA ASN A 93 -8.83 -5.37 7.60
C ASN A 93 -8.54 -3.88 7.44
N PHE A 94 -7.54 -3.52 6.62
CA PHE A 94 -7.20 -2.12 6.34
C PHE A 94 -8.39 -1.37 5.72
N TYR A 95 -9.00 -1.91 4.66
CA TYR A 95 -10.14 -1.23 4.04
C TYR A 95 -11.38 -1.19 4.94
N GLN A 96 -11.60 -2.20 5.79
CA GLN A 96 -12.65 -2.13 6.82
C GLN A 96 -12.42 -0.98 7.82
N LEU A 97 -11.17 -0.67 8.15
CA LEU A 97 -10.82 0.49 8.97
C LEU A 97 -10.97 1.79 8.16
N ALA A 98 -10.44 1.84 6.93
CA ALA A 98 -10.43 3.02 6.09
C ALA A 98 -11.84 3.49 5.67
N PHE A 99 -12.77 2.57 5.40
CA PHE A 99 -14.18 2.90 5.11
C PHE A 99 -14.91 3.54 6.30
N LYS A 100 -14.40 3.35 7.52
CA LYS A 100 -14.98 3.93 8.74
C LYS A 100 -14.25 5.20 9.19
N ASP A 101 -13.08 5.48 8.63
CA ASP A 101 -12.26 6.65 8.97
C ASP A 101 -12.77 7.88 8.22
N HIS A 102 -12.93 9.00 8.94
CA HIS A 102 -13.48 10.22 8.37
C HIS A 102 -12.56 10.87 7.32
N THR A 103 -11.26 10.62 7.39
CA THR A 103 -10.26 11.15 6.46
C THR A 103 -10.18 10.26 5.22
N LEU A 104 -9.97 8.96 5.41
CA LEU A 104 -9.68 8.03 4.31
C LEU A 104 -10.90 7.70 3.45
N ASP A 105 -12.11 7.59 4.02
CA ASP A 105 -13.30 7.26 3.22
C ASP A 105 -13.60 8.29 2.13
N LYS A 106 -13.16 9.55 2.31
CA LYS A 106 -13.28 10.62 1.31
C LYS A 106 -12.44 10.35 0.06
N PHE A 107 -11.35 9.58 0.18
CA PHE A 107 -10.49 9.19 -0.94
C PHE A 107 -10.96 7.90 -1.63
N ILE A 108 -11.89 7.18 -1.01
CA ILE A 108 -12.39 5.89 -1.50
C ILE A 108 -13.67 6.16 -2.28
N ARG A 109 -13.59 6.14 -3.61
CA ARG A 109 -14.72 6.41 -4.51
C ARG A 109 -15.91 5.47 -4.25
N SER A 110 -15.68 4.16 -4.30
CA SER A 110 -16.69 3.13 -4.09
C SER A 110 -16.19 2.13 -3.05
N ARG A 111 -17.07 1.66 -2.16
CA ARG A 111 -16.73 0.59 -1.20
C ARG A 111 -16.89 -0.82 -1.80
N ASP A 112 -17.56 -0.92 -2.95
CA ASP A 112 -17.81 -2.18 -3.67
C ASP A 112 -16.65 -2.58 -4.59
N ASP A 113 -15.73 -1.64 -4.85
CA ASP A 113 -14.51 -1.96 -5.58
C ASP A 113 -13.66 -2.97 -4.78
N PRO A 114 -12.99 -3.94 -5.44
CA PRO A 114 -12.18 -4.96 -4.79
C PRO A 114 -10.82 -4.41 -4.34
N HIS A 115 -10.80 -3.32 -3.57
CA HIS A 115 -9.59 -2.60 -3.19
C HIS A 115 -8.60 -3.46 -2.40
N ALA A 116 -9.12 -4.26 -1.46
CA ALA A 116 -8.30 -5.13 -0.62
C ALA A 116 -7.55 -6.18 -1.45
N ASP A 117 -8.27 -6.84 -2.36
CA ASP A 117 -7.72 -7.88 -3.23
C ASP A 117 -6.68 -7.29 -4.20
N ARG A 118 -7.00 -6.15 -4.83
CA ARG A 118 -6.08 -5.39 -5.68
C ARG A 118 -4.80 -5.02 -4.94
N PHE A 119 -4.92 -4.53 -3.71
CA PHE A 119 -3.76 -4.13 -2.91
C PHE A 119 -2.91 -5.35 -2.50
N ALA A 120 -3.54 -6.46 -2.13
CA ALA A 120 -2.81 -7.70 -1.81
C ALA A 120 -2.03 -8.22 -3.02
N LYS A 121 -2.65 -8.23 -4.22
CA LYS A 121 -1.99 -8.62 -5.48
C LYS A 121 -0.79 -7.73 -5.79
N TRP A 122 -0.92 -6.41 -5.61
CA TRP A 122 0.19 -5.48 -5.81
C TRP A 122 1.34 -5.71 -4.82
N ILE A 123 1.05 -5.90 -3.54
CA ILE A 123 2.08 -6.25 -2.53
C ILE A 123 2.77 -7.56 -2.92
N HIS A 124 1.99 -8.58 -3.29
CA HIS A 124 2.50 -9.88 -3.68
C HIS A 124 3.39 -9.80 -4.93
N GLN A 125 3.01 -9.01 -5.94
CA GLN A 125 3.88 -8.74 -7.08
C GLN A 125 5.21 -8.10 -6.64
N LYS A 126 5.16 -7.02 -5.84
CA LYS A 126 6.37 -6.30 -5.44
C LYS A 126 7.30 -7.19 -4.61
N MET A 127 6.77 -7.98 -3.68
CA MET A 127 7.60 -8.79 -2.78
C MET A 127 7.98 -10.17 -3.34
N ALA A 128 7.09 -10.83 -4.07
CA ALA A 128 7.28 -12.19 -4.59
C ALA A 128 7.62 -12.26 -6.09
N GLY A 129 7.53 -11.15 -6.82
CA GLY A 129 7.73 -11.14 -8.28
C GLY A 129 6.59 -11.81 -9.07
N SER A 130 5.41 -11.90 -8.46
CA SER A 130 4.20 -12.50 -9.06
C SER A 130 3.58 -11.62 -10.15
N ASP A 131 2.88 -12.24 -11.10
CA ASP A 131 2.14 -11.59 -12.19
C ASP A 131 0.63 -11.39 -11.90
N LEU A 132 0.15 -11.78 -10.71
CA LEU A 132 -1.28 -11.71 -10.35
C LEU A 132 -1.88 -10.30 -10.49
N TRP A 133 -1.09 -9.27 -10.19
CA TRP A 133 -1.50 -7.88 -10.35
C TRP A 133 -1.67 -7.49 -11.82
N ASP A 134 -0.77 -7.95 -12.70
CA ASP A 134 -0.84 -7.62 -14.12
C ASP A 134 -1.98 -8.36 -14.81
N GLN A 135 -2.18 -9.64 -14.49
CA GLN A 135 -3.34 -10.42 -14.96
C GLN A 135 -4.67 -9.77 -14.52
N ASP A 136 -4.75 -9.28 -13.27
CA ASP A 136 -5.93 -8.56 -12.78
C ASP A 136 -6.17 -7.25 -13.54
N ARG A 137 -5.10 -6.52 -13.88
CA ARG A 137 -5.19 -5.26 -14.64
C ARG A 137 -5.58 -5.44 -16.10
N GLU A 138 -5.25 -6.58 -16.70
CA GLU A 138 -5.61 -6.90 -18.08
C GLU A 138 -7.10 -7.19 -18.24
N THR A 139 -7.72 -7.78 -17.22
CA THR A 139 -9.13 -8.19 -17.22
C THR A 139 -10.06 -7.22 -16.50
N ARG A 140 -9.54 -6.09 -16.01
CA ARG A 140 -10.29 -5.12 -15.21
C ARG A 140 -11.38 -4.42 -16.02
N ASP A 141 -12.52 -4.17 -15.38
CA ASP A 141 -13.56 -3.30 -15.93
C ASP A 141 -13.00 -1.90 -16.21
N LEU A 142 -13.10 -1.48 -17.47
CA LEU A 142 -12.64 -0.18 -17.96
C LEU A 142 -13.79 0.82 -18.14
N THR A 143 -14.97 0.52 -17.60
CA THR A 143 -16.11 1.44 -17.59
C THR A 143 -15.69 2.76 -16.94
N PRO A 144 -15.84 3.90 -17.63
CA PRO A 144 -15.55 5.20 -17.05
C PRO A 144 -16.40 5.44 -15.81
N VAL A 145 -15.78 5.98 -14.76
CA VAL A 145 -16.44 6.33 -13.51
C VAL A 145 -16.50 7.84 -13.35
N THR A 146 -17.63 8.34 -12.87
CA THR A 146 -17.77 9.76 -12.50
C THR A 146 -16.92 10.07 -11.28
N ILE A 147 -16.19 11.18 -11.38
CA ILE A 147 -15.42 11.81 -10.31
C ILE A 147 -15.92 13.25 -10.15
N ALA A 148 -15.33 14.03 -9.24
CA ALA A 148 -15.81 15.38 -8.92
C ALA A 148 -15.96 16.28 -10.16
N ASN A 149 -16.92 17.20 -10.10
CA ASN A 149 -17.26 18.17 -11.16
C ASN A 149 -17.71 17.51 -12.47
N ASP A 150 -18.46 16.40 -12.38
CA ASP A 150 -18.99 15.63 -13.52
C ASP A 150 -17.93 15.12 -14.51
N ARG A 151 -16.67 15.06 -14.06
CA ARG A 151 -15.55 14.53 -14.84
C ARG A 151 -15.58 13.01 -14.80
N VAL A 152 -14.90 12.39 -15.76
CA VAL A 152 -14.81 10.93 -15.86
C VAL A 152 -13.36 10.45 -15.85
N ALA A 153 -13.12 9.32 -15.22
CA ALA A 153 -11.82 8.64 -15.21
C ALA A 153 -11.99 7.13 -15.43
N ILE A 154 -10.97 6.48 -16.00
CA ILE A 154 -10.90 5.02 -16.07
C ILE A 154 -9.88 4.56 -15.03
N VAL A 155 -10.32 3.73 -14.07
CA VAL A 155 -9.48 3.28 -12.95
C VAL A 155 -8.87 1.91 -13.27
N ARG A 156 -7.74 1.93 -13.97
CA ARG A 156 -7.08 0.71 -14.47
C ARG A 156 -5.92 0.25 -13.60
N ASP A 157 -5.16 1.17 -13.03
CA ASP A 157 -3.87 0.91 -12.41
C ASP A 157 -3.65 1.79 -11.17
N ARG A 158 -2.46 1.69 -10.57
CA ARG A 158 -2.11 2.46 -9.38
C ARG A 158 -2.25 3.96 -9.63
N THR A 159 -1.73 4.46 -10.75
CA THR A 159 -1.77 5.89 -11.10
C THR A 159 -3.19 6.39 -11.19
N SER A 160 -3.99 5.78 -12.07
CA SER A 160 -5.38 6.17 -12.29
C SER A 160 -6.26 6.02 -11.05
N ALA A 161 -5.99 5.04 -10.18
CA ALA A 161 -6.67 4.91 -8.89
C ALA A 161 -6.37 6.08 -7.95
N HIS A 162 -5.11 6.51 -7.85
CA HIS A 162 -4.76 7.67 -7.01
C HIS A 162 -5.29 8.99 -7.61
N ILE A 163 -5.29 9.14 -8.93
CA ILE A 163 -5.95 10.29 -9.58
C ILE A 163 -7.45 10.32 -9.24
N ALA A 164 -8.15 9.18 -9.37
CA ALA A 164 -9.56 9.09 -9.00
C ALA A 164 -9.80 9.41 -7.51
N ALA A 165 -8.87 9.04 -6.63
CA ALA A 165 -8.92 9.41 -5.22
C ALA A 165 -8.73 10.93 -5.01
N TRP A 166 -7.79 11.57 -5.73
CA TRP A 166 -7.58 13.02 -5.65
C TRP A 166 -8.80 13.81 -6.12
N PHE A 167 -9.47 13.33 -7.15
CA PHE A 167 -10.70 13.92 -7.68
C PHE A 167 -11.98 13.26 -7.13
N SER A 168 -11.92 12.60 -5.97
CA SER A 168 -13.10 11.94 -5.40
C SER A 168 -14.24 12.95 -5.13
N PRO A 169 -15.49 12.63 -5.52
CA PRO A 169 -16.65 13.50 -5.30
C PRO A 169 -17.05 13.61 -3.82
N LYS A 170 -16.48 12.77 -2.94
CA LYS A 170 -16.69 12.85 -1.49
C LYS A 170 -15.86 13.95 -0.81
N ARG A 171 -14.93 14.57 -1.54
CA ARG A 171 -14.07 15.64 -1.02
C ARG A 171 -14.78 16.99 -1.13
N SER A 172 -14.45 17.92 -0.23
CA SER A 172 -14.97 19.28 -0.35
C SER A 172 -14.40 19.97 -1.60
N PRO A 173 -15.11 20.94 -2.20
CA PRO A 173 -14.69 21.58 -3.45
C PRO A 173 -13.27 22.16 -3.42
N ASP A 174 -12.84 22.69 -2.27
CA ASP A 174 -11.49 23.25 -2.04
C ASP A 174 -10.38 22.18 -1.94
N GLN A 175 -10.75 20.89 -1.83
CA GLN A 175 -9.82 19.77 -1.70
C GLN A 175 -9.75 18.90 -2.95
N VAL A 176 -10.71 19.01 -3.87
CA VAL A 176 -10.72 18.24 -5.12
C VAL A 176 -9.45 18.52 -5.93
N GLY A 177 -8.80 17.46 -6.40
CA GLY A 177 -7.54 17.53 -7.16
C GLY A 177 -6.28 17.66 -6.30
N ARG A 178 -6.41 17.99 -5.01
CA ARG A 178 -5.25 18.10 -4.10
C ARG A 178 -4.64 16.71 -3.84
N ARG A 179 -3.31 16.58 -3.98
CA ARG A 179 -2.55 15.38 -3.60
C ARG A 179 -2.65 15.09 -2.09
N PHE A 180 -2.32 13.87 -1.70
CA PHE A 180 -2.24 13.48 -0.29
C PHE A 180 -1.29 14.40 0.48
N GLN A 181 -1.66 14.75 1.70
CA GLN A 181 -0.83 15.53 2.62
C GLN A 181 -0.24 14.62 3.69
N LEU A 182 0.70 15.18 4.44
CA LEU A 182 1.44 14.45 5.47
C LEU A 182 0.51 13.80 6.51
N ASP A 183 -0.47 14.53 7.02
CA ASP A 183 -1.40 14.04 8.03
C ASP A 183 -2.28 12.91 7.48
N GLU A 184 -2.80 13.05 6.26
CA GLU A 184 -3.55 12.01 5.54
C GLU A 184 -2.71 10.74 5.34
N CYS A 185 -1.44 10.87 4.93
CA CYS A 185 -0.51 9.75 4.81
C CYS A 185 -0.23 9.09 6.17
N ARG A 186 -0.13 9.85 7.26
CA ARG A 186 0.05 9.30 8.61
C ARG A 186 -1.18 8.53 9.09
N VAL A 187 -2.39 9.05 8.85
CA VAL A 187 -3.64 8.32 9.12
C VAL A 187 -3.67 7.00 8.35
N TRP A 188 -3.34 7.05 7.05
CA TRP A 188 -3.25 5.86 6.20
C TRP A 188 -2.28 4.83 6.78
N MET A 189 -1.05 5.23 7.12
CA MET A 189 -0.03 4.33 7.68
C MET A 189 -0.46 3.73 9.02
N ARG A 190 -1.01 4.53 9.93
CA ARG A 190 -1.47 4.05 11.25
C ARG A 190 -2.58 3.00 11.12
N LEU A 191 -3.57 3.23 10.27
CA LEU A 191 -4.64 2.24 10.04
C LEU A 191 -4.14 1.00 9.31
N HIS A 192 -3.21 1.17 8.36
CA HIS A 192 -2.61 0.05 7.62
C HIS A 192 -1.77 -0.85 8.53
N PHE A 193 -0.93 -0.28 9.38
CA PHE A 193 -0.15 -1.04 10.35
C PHE A 193 -0.99 -1.62 11.48
N TRP A 194 -2.09 -0.97 11.86
CA TRP A 194 -3.08 -1.59 12.75
C TRP A 194 -3.73 -2.82 12.12
N ALA A 195 -4.12 -2.74 10.85
CA ALA A 195 -4.66 -3.88 10.12
C ALA A 195 -3.66 -5.05 9.99
N MET A 196 -2.37 -4.74 9.78
CA MET A 196 -1.29 -5.73 9.80
C MET A 196 -1.22 -6.48 11.14
N ARG A 197 -1.34 -5.75 12.25
CA ARG A 197 -1.39 -6.34 13.60
C ARG A 197 -2.64 -7.18 13.81
N GLN A 198 -3.81 -6.70 13.38
CA GLN A 198 -5.07 -7.47 13.47
C GLN A 198 -5.05 -8.75 12.60
N ALA A 199 -4.29 -8.75 11.51
CA ALA A 199 -4.10 -9.94 10.70
C ALA A 199 -3.19 -10.99 11.38
N GLY A 200 -2.41 -10.60 12.40
CA GLY A 200 -1.46 -11.44 13.13
C GLY A 200 -0.07 -11.49 12.49
N LEU A 201 0.23 -10.61 11.53
CA LEU A 201 1.48 -10.70 10.75
C LEU A 201 2.70 -10.26 11.54
N VAL A 202 2.51 -9.44 12.59
CA VAL A 202 3.61 -9.02 13.46
C VAL A 202 4.13 -10.20 14.28
N GLU A 203 3.22 -11.00 14.81
CA GLU A 203 3.52 -12.17 15.63
C GLU A 203 3.94 -13.36 14.76
N LYS A 204 3.32 -13.53 13.58
CA LYS A 204 3.64 -14.61 12.64
C LYS A 204 5.05 -14.49 12.07
N SER A 205 5.46 -13.29 11.68
CA SER A 205 6.77 -13.04 11.09
C SER A 205 7.30 -11.65 11.48
N PRO A 206 8.15 -11.57 12.51
CA PRO A 206 8.88 -10.35 12.85
C PRO A 206 9.75 -9.83 11.69
N THR A 207 10.31 -10.75 10.89
CA THR A 207 11.04 -10.47 9.66
C THR A 207 10.17 -9.69 8.67
N PHE A 208 8.97 -10.19 8.39
CA PHE A 208 8.02 -9.53 7.50
C PHE A 208 7.61 -8.18 8.06
N ALA A 209 7.27 -8.09 9.34
CA ALA A 209 6.84 -6.83 9.94
C ALA A 209 7.90 -5.73 9.82
N ASP A 210 9.17 -6.03 10.11
CA ASP A 210 10.27 -5.08 9.95
C ASP A 210 10.45 -4.65 8.48
N TYR A 211 10.53 -5.63 7.57
CA TYR A 211 10.69 -5.36 6.14
C TYR A 211 9.51 -4.54 5.60
N TYR A 212 8.29 -4.89 6.01
CA TYR A 212 7.07 -4.31 5.48
C TYR A 212 6.86 -2.87 5.94
N VAL A 213 7.23 -2.53 7.18
CA VAL A 213 7.22 -1.12 7.63
C VAL A 213 8.17 -0.27 6.81
N ARG A 214 9.37 -0.80 6.51
CA ARG A 214 10.36 -0.16 5.62
C ARG A 214 9.83 -0.03 4.18
N PHE A 215 9.23 -1.09 3.66
CA PHE A 215 8.59 -1.13 2.34
C PHE A 215 7.47 -0.08 2.20
N ILE A 216 6.59 0.04 3.18
CA ILE A 216 5.55 1.08 3.18
C ILE A 216 6.16 2.48 3.30
N GLY A 217 7.18 2.66 4.15
CA GLY A 217 7.92 3.92 4.25
C GLY A 217 8.57 4.36 2.93
N HIS A 218 9.01 3.40 2.11
CA HIS A 218 9.48 3.66 0.74
C HIS A 218 8.34 4.17 -0.15
N PHE A 219 7.23 3.43 -0.25
CA PHE A 219 6.17 3.75 -1.21
C PHE A 219 5.34 4.97 -0.84
N VAL A 220 5.15 5.26 0.45
CA VAL A 220 4.44 6.48 0.88
C VAL A 220 5.16 7.75 0.43
N ALA A 221 6.50 7.70 0.29
CA ALA A 221 7.32 8.84 -0.09
C ALA A 221 7.07 9.34 -1.54
N VAL A 222 6.51 8.48 -2.40
CA VAL A 222 6.07 8.87 -3.75
C VAL A 222 4.91 9.86 -3.67
N TYR A 223 4.03 9.68 -2.70
CA TYR A 223 2.83 10.48 -2.54
C TYR A 223 3.09 11.74 -1.73
N GLU A 224 3.81 11.58 -0.62
CA GLU A 224 4.24 12.68 0.23
C GLU A 224 5.62 12.38 0.83
N LYS A 225 6.65 13.06 0.29
CA LYS A 225 8.06 12.77 0.57
C LYS A 225 8.41 12.85 2.06
N THR A 226 7.77 13.75 2.80
CA THR A 226 8.04 13.93 4.24
C THR A 226 7.42 12.84 5.10
N ALA A 227 6.45 12.06 4.60
CA ALA A 227 5.74 11.05 5.36
C ALA A 227 6.62 9.86 5.75
N ARG A 228 7.66 9.53 4.96
CA ARG A 228 8.48 8.33 5.16
C ARG A 228 9.00 8.15 6.59
N LYS A 229 9.50 9.22 7.22
CA LYS A 229 10.07 9.17 8.58
C LYS A 229 9.07 8.80 9.67
N PHE A 230 7.77 8.98 9.39
CA PHE A 230 6.69 8.67 10.33
C PHE A 230 6.21 7.22 10.23
N ALA A 231 6.76 6.39 9.34
CA ALA A 231 6.32 5.01 9.19
C ALA A 231 6.55 4.18 10.47
N ARG A 232 7.71 4.31 11.12
CA ARG A 232 7.98 3.62 12.40
C ARG A 232 7.09 4.12 13.54
N GLU A 233 6.91 5.44 13.65
CA GLU A 233 5.96 6.03 14.60
C GLU A 233 4.53 5.52 14.38
N SER A 234 4.08 5.51 13.13
CA SER A 234 2.76 5.01 12.73
C SER A 234 2.59 3.52 13.04
N PHE A 235 3.66 2.73 12.90
CA PHE A 235 3.66 1.31 13.25
C PHE A 235 3.56 1.08 14.76
N ARG A 236 4.29 1.88 15.56
CA ARG A 236 4.21 1.84 17.03
C ARG A 236 2.87 2.32 17.56
N TRP A 237 2.23 3.28 16.90
CA TRP A 237 0.96 3.86 17.34
C TRP A 237 -0.10 2.78 17.64
N SER A 238 -0.26 1.78 16.77
CA SER A 238 -1.25 0.71 16.96
C SER A 238 -0.81 -0.40 17.92
N ALA A 239 0.41 -0.34 18.45
CA ALA A 239 0.90 -1.27 19.47
C ALA A 239 0.36 -0.93 20.87
N ASP A 240 -0.04 0.32 21.11
CA ASP A 240 -0.71 0.73 22.34
C ASP A 240 -2.24 0.69 22.14
N PRO A 241 -2.97 -0.21 22.83
CA PRO A 241 -4.42 -0.28 22.75
C PRO A 241 -5.11 1.05 23.03
N LYS A 242 -4.56 1.88 23.93
CA LYS A 242 -5.13 3.18 24.30
C LYS A 242 -5.26 4.12 23.10
N ASN A 243 -4.31 4.05 22.17
CA ASN A 243 -4.34 4.87 20.96
C ASN A 243 -5.51 4.47 20.05
N THR A 244 -5.72 3.17 19.85
CA THR A 244 -6.81 2.66 19.02
C THR A 244 -8.18 2.89 19.67
N GLU A 245 -8.27 2.76 20.99
CA GLU A 245 -9.46 3.06 21.77
C GLU A 245 -9.79 4.55 21.70
N ALA A 246 -8.81 5.42 21.93
CA ALA A 246 -8.99 6.87 21.81
C ALA A 246 -9.41 7.27 20.40
N TYR A 247 -8.84 6.66 19.35
CA TYR A 247 -9.28 6.88 17.97
C TYR A 247 -10.75 6.49 17.76
N ILE A 248 -11.18 5.33 18.26
CA ILE A 248 -12.59 4.89 18.17
C ILE A 248 -13.51 5.86 18.95
N LEU A 249 -13.16 6.20 20.19
CA LEU A 249 -13.92 7.11 21.05
C LEU A 249 -14.02 8.53 20.47
N ASN A 250 -12.99 8.98 19.75
CA ASN A 250 -12.99 10.26 19.03
C ASN A 250 -13.77 10.21 17.70
N GLY A 251 -14.62 9.21 17.49
CA GLY A 251 -15.42 9.09 16.28
C GLY A 251 -14.58 8.74 15.05
N ARG A 252 -13.47 8.01 15.24
CA ARG A 252 -12.53 7.60 14.17
C ARG A 252 -11.85 8.79 13.49
N ILE A 253 -11.31 9.66 14.33
CA ILE A 253 -10.57 10.86 13.94
C ILE A 253 -9.26 10.90 14.74
N MET A 254 -8.12 10.95 14.06
CA MET A 254 -6.79 11.06 14.69
C MET A 254 -6.44 12.52 14.97
N LYS A 255 -6.94 13.04 16.09
CA LYS A 255 -6.77 14.46 16.51
C LYS A 255 -5.32 14.86 16.74
N ASP A 256 -4.44 13.90 17.02
CA ASP A 256 -2.99 14.08 17.20
C ASP A 256 -2.21 14.08 15.88
N VAL A 257 -2.90 13.92 14.75
CA VAL A 257 -2.30 13.88 13.40
C VAL A 257 -2.88 14.98 12.52
N LEU A 258 -4.21 15.08 12.47
CA LEU A 258 -4.91 15.95 11.54
C LEU A 258 -4.67 17.43 11.89
N GLY A 259 -4.19 18.20 10.91
CA GLY A 259 -3.88 19.62 11.09
C GLY A 259 -2.60 19.91 11.89
N VAL A 260 -1.87 18.89 12.33
CA VAL A 260 -0.59 19.07 13.03
C VAL A 260 0.50 19.48 12.03
N LYS A 261 1.21 20.57 12.31
CA LYS A 261 2.27 21.08 11.42
C LYS A 261 3.43 20.09 11.36
N HIS A 262 4.09 20.00 10.19
CA HIS A 262 5.24 19.11 10.02
C HIS A 262 6.34 19.34 11.07
N THR A 263 6.62 20.59 11.46
CA THR A 263 7.62 20.89 12.50
C THR A 263 7.25 20.32 13.86
N GLU A 264 5.97 20.38 14.22
CA GLU A 264 5.44 19.86 15.48
C GLU A 264 5.44 18.32 15.46
N ALA A 265 4.92 17.73 14.38
CA ALA A 265 4.94 16.28 14.20
C ALA A 265 6.38 15.72 14.23
N LYS A 266 7.33 16.41 13.60
CA LYS A 266 8.74 16.00 13.61
C LYS A 266 9.35 16.03 15.01
N ALA A 267 8.93 16.96 15.87
CA ALA A 267 9.45 17.09 17.23
C ALA A 267 9.03 15.92 18.15
N THR A 268 8.03 15.12 17.76
CA THR A 268 7.61 13.93 18.53
C THR A 268 8.38 12.67 18.14
N LEU A 269 9.25 12.73 17.11
CA LEU A 269 10.05 11.59 16.70
C LEU A 269 11.32 11.50 17.55
N PRO A 270 11.78 10.27 17.90
CA PRO A 270 13.12 10.08 18.43
C PRO A 270 14.18 10.65 17.48
N GLU A 271 15.29 11.16 18.02
CA GLU A 271 16.33 11.85 17.24
C GLU A 271 16.91 10.95 16.13
N GLU A 272 17.13 9.68 16.45
CA GLU A 272 17.61 8.64 15.52
C GLU A 272 16.64 8.36 14.37
N GLU A 273 15.36 8.72 14.51
CA GLU A 273 14.34 8.49 13.50
C GLU A 273 14.15 9.63 12.52
N VAL A 274 14.83 10.75 12.75
CA VAL A 274 14.79 11.94 11.88
C VAL A 274 15.64 11.76 10.60
N ASP A 275 16.32 10.62 10.48
CA ASP A 275 17.18 10.25 9.36
C ASP A 275 16.47 10.28 7.98
N TYR A 276 17.20 10.76 6.97
CA TYR A 276 16.77 10.83 5.58
C TYR A 276 17.12 9.57 4.78
N GLN A 277 18.01 8.71 5.27
CA GLN A 277 18.42 7.50 4.56
C GLN A 277 17.45 6.33 4.78
N TRP A 278 16.89 6.21 5.98
CA TRP A 278 15.81 5.26 6.25
C TRP A 278 14.63 5.40 5.25
N PRO A 279 14.06 4.30 4.72
CA PRO A 279 14.21 2.90 5.11
C PRO A 279 15.25 2.11 4.32
N HIS A 280 16.10 2.80 3.55
CA HIS A 280 17.05 2.16 2.65
C HIS A 280 18.32 1.75 3.37
N HIS A 281 18.89 0.62 2.94
CA HIS A 281 20.23 0.22 3.31
C HIS A 281 21.23 0.78 2.29
N GLN A 282 22.41 1.21 2.74
CA GLN A 282 23.51 1.66 1.89
C GLN A 282 24.24 0.50 1.22
#